data_AF-A0A4S8MMJ8-F1
#
_entry.id   AF-A0A4S8MMJ8-F1
#
_cell.length_a   1.000
_cell.length_b   1.000
_cell.length_c   1.000
_cell.angle_alpha   90.00
_cell.angle_beta   90.00
_cell.angle_gamma   90.00
#
_symmetry.space_group_name_H-M   'P 1'
#
loop_
_entity.id
_entity.type
_entity.pdbx_description
1 polymer ?
#
loop_
_entity_poly.entity_id
_entity_poly.type
_entity_poly.pdbx_seq_one_letter_code
_entity_poly.pdbx_strand_id
1 'polypeptide(L)'
;LSGEKVSRLIVPWARSPAERDVSVLAQSFNHRIAQAVSVLDATIMSESIKLLNPGHPHAYKFLTTSTTLIVLSTCARTALRDATAYKVLDQSRISLGTIELYRGVLYRQWSGDMAFEIERLTVGGLALIAYAAECKPTLNRSKKVNPADYKPLHAKPYCTCGFVKPSVSDIKNLLENGRIPVVVMDGDKLRVCDSTNHPYIAISHVWADGLGSMTEVGLPRCQITRIANLARQVVAGGAFWLDALCVPEDKTARKRAIELMAKTYEMAEKVLVTDGGIREQCSLSSPKEDLLLRITTSGWMQRIWTLQEGVLARELVFEVSNGVVDITHFSGASYTIALKVLAFLQHRPHDEAKQKVGQICPTPPRCNFNDLIPLLRHRKTSKPEDEPIAVAGVLGVSSSSLVAIHGLENRMRELLLQCRTIPRSVAVTGWNSKKLALPGFSWAPASVSEILWGTEWPDPFSAQVTPDGLRALYTVIRFPDT
;
A
#
# COMPACT_ATOMS: atom_id res chain seq x y z
N LEU A 1 -23.06 20.38 4.30
CA LEU A 1 -22.05 19.74 5.20
C LEU A 1 -22.11 18.25 4.93
N SER A 2 -21.01 17.64 4.51
CA SER A 2 -20.99 16.18 4.36
C SER A 2 -21.20 15.55 5.73
N GLY A 3 -21.91 14.43 5.79
CA GLY A 3 -22.19 13.79 7.09
C GLY A 3 -20.89 13.41 7.83
N GLU A 4 -19.80 13.19 7.11
CA GLU A 4 -18.47 13.02 7.70
C GLU A 4 -17.92 14.28 8.38
N LYS A 5 -18.14 15.47 7.81
CA LYS A 5 -17.81 16.73 8.53
C LYS A 5 -18.63 16.88 9.79
N VAL A 6 -19.88 16.43 9.78
CA VAL A 6 -20.75 16.42 10.96
C VAL A 6 -20.26 15.42 12.01
N SER A 7 -19.85 14.20 11.59
CA SER A 7 -19.30 13.20 12.50
C SER A 7 -18.04 13.71 13.20
N ARG A 8 -17.14 14.40 12.48
CA ARG A 8 -15.91 15.01 13.03
C ARG A 8 -16.17 16.08 14.08
N LEU A 9 -17.30 16.79 14.01
CA LEU A 9 -17.69 17.79 15.01
C LEU A 9 -18.31 17.13 16.25
N ILE A 10 -19.15 16.11 16.04
CA ILE A 10 -19.95 15.49 17.10
C ILE A 10 -19.18 14.42 17.89
N VAL A 11 -18.38 13.59 17.22
CA VAL A 11 -17.69 12.45 17.83
C VAL A 11 -16.71 12.88 18.93
N PRO A 12 -15.86 13.92 18.76
CA PRO A 12 -15.00 14.38 19.85
C PRO A 12 -15.77 14.86 21.07
N TRP A 13 -16.87 15.60 20.88
CA TRP A 13 -17.76 16.01 21.96
C TRP A 13 -18.35 14.80 22.69
N ALA A 14 -18.83 13.81 21.94
CA ALA A 14 -19.43 12.58 22.45
C ALA A 14 -18.44 11.63 23.16
N ARG A 15 -17.13 11.80 22.99
CA ARG A 15 -16.10 11.02 23.71
C ARG A 15 -15.86 11.49 25.14
N SER A 16 -16.39 12.66 25.51
CA SER A 16 -16.34 13.13 26.90
C SER A 16 -16.99 12.08 27.81
N PRO A 17 -16.39 11.74 28.96
CA PRO A 17 -16.94 10.72 29.85
C PRO A 17 -18.26 11.21 30.45
N ALA A 18 -19.37 10.83 29.83
CA ALA A 18 -20.67 10.90 30.47
C ALA A 18 -20.87 9.60 31.25
N GLU A 19 -20.83 9.68 32.59
CA GLU A 19 -21.11 8.58 33.53
C GLU A 19 -22.62 8.22 33.60
N ARG A 20 -23.38 8.42 32.51
CA ARG A 20 -24.81 8.13 32.48
C ARG A 20 -25.05 6.78 31.83
N ASP A 21 -25.90 5.97 32.46
CA ASP A 21 -26.44 4.78 31.82
C ASP A 21 -27.29 5.20 30.60
N VAL A 22 -26.83 4.82 29.42
CA VAL A 22 -27.45 5.11 28.12
C VAL A 22 -28.04 3.86 27.47
N SER A 23 -28.14 2.75 28.19
CA SER A 23 -28.58 1.44 27.67
C SER A 23 -29.96 1.49 27.01
N VAL A 24 -30.94 2.15 27.64
CA VAL A 24 -32.32 2.31 27.11
C VAL A 24 -32.33 3.15 25.82
N LEU A 25 -31.53 4.23 25.78
CA LEU A 25 -31.38 5.06 24.59
C LEU A 25 -30.71 4.28 23.45
N ALA A 26 -29.68 3.49 23.76
CA ALA A 26 -29.01 2.61 22.81
C ALA A 26 -29.97 1.57 22.22
N GLN A 27 -30.75 0.89 23.05
CA GLN A 27 -31.76 -0.09 22.60
C GLN A 27 -32.81 0.56 21.67
N SER A 28 -33.36 1.70 22.07
CA SER A 28 -34.35 2.44 21.26
C SER A 28 -33.78 2.91 19.92
N PHE A 29 -32.55 3.44 19.93
CA PHE A 29 -31.84 3.84 18.71
C PHE A 29 -31.59 2.65 17.79
N ASN A 30 -31.04 1.55 18.33
CA ASN A 30 -30.75 0.33 17.60
C ASN A 30 -32.00 -0.25 16.93
N HIS A 31 -33.13 -0.28 17.64
CA HIS A 31 -34.39 -0.76 17.09
C HIS A 31 -34.87 0.10 15.91
N ARG A 32 -34.84 1.43 16.04
CA ARG A 32 -35.24 2.36 14.97
C ARG A 32 -34.34 2.28 13.75
N ILE A 33 -33.01 2.17 13.95
CA ILE A 33 -32.07 2.02 12.85
C ILE A 33 -32.30 0.69 12.14
N ALA A 34 -32.46 -0.42 12.87
CA ALA A 34 -32.71 -1.72 12.26
C ALA A 34 -33.99 -1.72 11.41
N GLN A 35 -35.07 -1.09 11.89
CA GLN A 35 -36.30 -0.93 11.12
C GLN A 35 -36.08 -0.09 9.85
N ALA A 36 -35.41 1.06 9.97
CA ALA A 36 -35.11 1.92 8.82
C ALA A 36 -34.26 1.21 7.77
N VAL A 37 -33.21 0.49 8.20
CA VAL A 37 -32.35 -0.33 7.32
C VAL A 37 -33.17 -1.41 6.63
N SER A 38 -34.05 -2.12 7.35
CA SER A 38 -34.89 -3.16 6.76
C SER A 38 -35.83 -2.62 5.67
N VAL A 39 -36.45 -1.45 5.89
CA VAL A 39 -37.34 -0.82 4.89
C VAL A 39 -36.55 -0.40 3.65
N LEU A 40 -35.35 0.15 3.84
CA LEU A 40 -34.50 0.57 2.73
C LEU A 40 -33.95 -0.62 1.96
N ASP A 41 -33.53 -1.69 2.63
CA ASP A 41 -33.07 -2.92 1.98
C ASP A 41 -34.20 -3.57 1.14
N ALA A 42 -35.44 -3.55 1.62
CA ALA A 42 -36.60 -4.00 0.86
C ALA A 42 -36.84 -3.14 -0.40
N THR A 43 -36.67 -1.82 -0.28
CA THR A 43 -36.79 -0.87 -1.40
C THR A 43 -35.68 -1.05 -2.44
N ILE A 44 -34.46 -1.33 -1.99
CA ILE A 44 -33.34 -1.68 -2.88
C ILE A 44 -33.68 -2.96 -3.65
N MET A 45 -34.24 -3.99 -3.01
CA MET A 45 -34.58 -5.24 -3.71
C MET A 45 -35.55 -5.00 -4.89
N SER A 46 -36.51 -4.07 -4.75
CA SER A 46 -37.50 -3.80 -5.80
C SER A 46 -36.99 -2.94 -6.98
N GLU A 47 -35.99 -2.07 -6.76
CA GLU A 47 -35.51 -1.11 -7.80
C GLU A 47 -33.97 -1.12 -8.03
N SER A 48 -33.28 -2.10 -7.45
CA SER A 48 -31.82 -2.19 -7.25
C SER A 48 -30.96 -1.72 -8.42
N ILE A 49 -31.21 -2.20 -9.64
CA ILE A 49 -30.32 -1.91 -10.77
C ILE A 49 -30.43 -0.44 -11.22
N LYS A 50 -31.60 0.18 -11.09
CA LYS A 50 -31.83 1.55 -11.59
C LYS A 50 -31.25 2.61 -10.66
N LEU A 51 -31.39 2.43 -9.34
CA LEU A 51 -30.88 3.38 -8.34
C LEU A 51 -29.35 3.33 -8.17
N LEU A 52 -28.72 2.20 -8.49
CA LEU A 52 -27.26 2.03 -8.48
C LEU A 52 -26.56 2.64 -9.71
N ASN A 53 -27.31 3.24 -10.63
CA ASN A 53 -26.76 4.05 -11.71
C ASN A 53 -26.53 5.49 -11.22
N PRO A 54 -25.29 6.01 -11.19
CA PRO A 54 -25.02 7.39 -10.76
C PRO A 54 -25.70 8.47 -11.61
N GLY A 55 -26.25 8.12 -12.77
CA GLY A 55 -27.01 9.01 -13.66
C GLY A 55 -28.51 9.00 -13.40
N HIS A 56 -28.99 8.15 -12.49
CA HIS A 56 -30.40 8.08 -12.16
C HIS A 56 -30.84 9.34 -11.40
N PRO A 57 -32.00 9.96 -11.72
CA PRO A 57 -32.47 11.19 -11.07
C PRO A 57 -32.66 11.09 -9.55
N HIS A 58 -32.71 9.88 -8.99
CA HIS A 58 -32.88 9.64 -7.56
C HIS A 58 -31.65 9.03 -6.87
N ALA A 59 -30.56 8.79 -7.60
CA ALA A 59 -29.32 8.26 -7.03
C ALA A 59 -28.78 9.13 -5.88
N TYR A 60 -28.82 10.47 -6.03
CA TYR A 60 -28.36 11.38 -4.99
C TYR A 60 -29.20 11.28 -3.70
N LYS A 61 -30.51 11.00 -3.80
CA LYS A 61 -31.39 10.84 -2.63
C LYS A 61 -31.00 9.60 -1.84
N PHE A 62 -30.75 8.51 -2.55
CA PHE A 62 -30.26 7.27 -1.96
C PHE A 62 -28.93 7.50 -1.24
N LEU A 63 -27.94 8.07 -1.94
CA LEU A 63 -26.61 8.37 -1.41
C LEU A 63 -26.66 9.29 -0.18
N THR A 64 -27.50 10.33 -0.20
CA THR A 64 -27.67 11.25 0.93
C THR A 64 -28.29 10.55 2.13
N THR A 65 -29.33 9.73 1.91
CA THR A 65 -30.04 9.02 2.98
C THR A 65 -29.15 7.98 3.64
N SER A 66 -28.47 7.14 2.85
CA SER A 66 -27.59 6.10 3.36
C SER A 66 -26.37 6.68 4.08
N THR A 67 -25.74 7.72 3.51
CA THR A 67 -24.61 8.41 4.16
C THR A 67 -25.03 9.04 5.49
N THR A 68 -26.24 9.61 5.56
CA THR A 68 -26.78 10.17 6.81
C THR A 68 -26.98 9.09 7.87
N LEU A 69 -27.56 7.94 7.51
CA LEU A 69 -27.74 6.82 8.45
C LEU A 69 -26.40 6.30 8.98
N ILE A 70 -25.38 6.23 8.14
CA ILE A 70 -24.05 5.74 8.51
C ILE A 70 -23.35 6.72 9.46
N VAL A 71 -23.47 8.01 9.19
CA VAL A 71 -22.96 9.07 10.06
C VAL A 71 -23.66 9.05 11.41
N LEU A 72 -24.99 8.96 11.44
CA LEU A 72 -25.76 8.85 12.68
C LEU A 72 -25.34 7.61 13.48
N SER A 73 -25.20 6.45 12.82
CA SER A 73 -24.78 5.21 13.46
C SER A 73 -23.35 5.29 14.01
N THR A 74 -22.46 6.02 13.32
CA THR A 74 -21.07 6.25 13.77
C THR A 74 -21.02 7.18 14.98
N CYS A 75 -21.80 8.25 14.97
CA CYS A 75 -21.97 9.17 16.10
C CYS A 75 -22.56 8.43 17.32
N ALA A 76 -23.64 7.67 17.10
CA ALA A 76 -24.30 6.88 18.14
C ALA A 76 -23.37 5.83 18.72
N ARG A 77 -22.58 5.13 17.90
CA ARG A 77 -21.58 4.18 18.40
C ARG A 77 -20.59 4.82 19.37
N THR A 78 -20.20 6.06 19.10
CA THR A 78 -19.29 6.80 19.99
C THR A 78 -20.01 7.27 21.25
N ALA A 79 -21.17 7.92 21.09
CA ALA A 79 -21.91 8.53 22.19
C ALA A 79 -22.55 7.50 23.14
N LEU A 80 -23.07 6.41 22.59
CA LEU A 80 -23.81 5.37 23.30
C LEU A 80 -22.94 4.17 23.66
N ARG A 81 -21.69 4.13 23.19
CA ARG A 81 -20.74 3.00 23.36
C ARG A 81 -21.30 1.66 22.88
N ASP A 82 -22.23 1.68 21.92
CA ASP A 82 -22.90 0.51 21.36
C ASP A 82 -22.70 0.45 19.83
N ALA A 83 -22.16 -0.66 19.34
CA ALA A 83 -21.85 -0.82 17.92
C ALA A 83 -22.95 -1.53 17.11
N THR A 84 -24.11 -1.86 17.71
CA THR A 84 -25.11 -2.73 17.11
C THR A 84 -25.74 -2.10 15.87
N ALA A 85 -26.27 -0.88 15.96
CA ALA A 85 -26.80 -0.15 14.80
C ALA A 85 -25.77 -0.01 13.66
N TYR A 86 -24.52 0.29 14.00
CA TYR A 86 -23.44 0.39 13.03
C TYR A 86 -23.21 -0.95 12.32
N LYS A 87 -23.16 -2.07 13.07
CA LYS A 87 -22.97 -3.41 12.48
C LYS A 87 -24.13 -3.83 11.58
N VAL A 88 -25.38 -3.58 11.99
CA VAL A 88 -26.57 -3.86 11.17
C VAL A 88 -26.48 -3.13 9.84
N LEU A 89 -26.08 -1.86 9.88
CA LEU A 89 -25.94 -1.04 8.69
C LEU A 89 -24.73 -1.44 7.85
N ASP A 90 -23.57 -1.73 8.44
CA ASP A 90 -22.36 -2.16 7.72
C ASP A 90 -22.59 -3.46 6.93
N GLN A 91 -23.40 -4.37 7.49
CA GLN A 91 -23.76 -5.67 6.89
C GLN A 91 -24.99 -5.62 5.97
N SER A 92 -25.62 -4.45 5.81
CA SER A 92 -26.83 -4.29 5.02
C SER A 92 -26.56 -4.16 3.52
N ARG A 93 -27.59 -4.39 2.70
CA ARG A 93 -27.49 -4.18 1.25
C ARG A 93 -27.39 -2.69 0.92
N ILE A 94 -27.98 -1.81 1.73
CA ILE A 94 -27.83 -0.36 1.56
C ILE A 94 -26.38 0.09 1.67
N SER A 95 -25.57 -0.49 2.56
CA SER A 95 -24.14 -0.17 2.65
C SER A 95 -23.39 -0.55 1.37
N LEU A 96 -23.55 -1.80 0.90
CA LEU A 96 -22.95 -2.28 -0.35
C LEU A 96 -23.40 -1.45 -1.55
N GLY A 97 -24.71 -1.20 -1.68
CA GLY A 97 -25.26 -0.38 -2.76
C GLY A 97 -24.74 1.06 -2.73
N THR A 98 -24.51 1.62 -1.54
CA THR A 98 -23.95 2.97 -1.41
C THR A 98 -22.48 3.00 -1.83
N ILE A 99 -21.69 1.99 -1.46
CA ILE A 99 -20.30 1.85 -1.92
C ILE A 99 -20.24 1.76 -3.45
N GLU A 100 -21.07 0.91 -4.07
CA GLU A 100 -21.13 0.79 -5.53
C GLU A 100 -21.57 2.09 -6.22
N LEU A 101 -22.50 2.83 -5.61
CA LEU A 101 -22.91 4.12 -6.15
C LEU A 101 -21.80 5.17 -6.07
N TYR A 102 -21.08 5.26 -4.94
CA TYR A 102 -19.91 6.15 -4.80
C TYR A 102 -18.79 5.74 -5.75
N ARG A 103 -18.56 4.43 -5.92
CA ARG A 103 -17.62 3.89 -6.89
C ARG A 103 -17.95 4.37 -8.30
N GLY A 104 -19.22 4.29 -8.70
CA GLY A 104 -19.69 4.83 -9.98
C GLY A 104 -19.57 6.36 -10.11
N VAL A 105 -19.78 7.11 -9.02
CA VAL A 105 -19.52 8.56 -8.98
C VAL A 105 -18.04 8.86 -9.22
N LEU A 106 -17.15 8.17 -8.52
CA LEU A 106 -15.71 8.31 -8.69
C LEU A 106 -15.27 7.98 -10.11
N TYR A 107 -15.77 6.89 -10.71
CA TYR A 107 -15.46 6.54 -12.10
C TYR A 107 -15.86 7.61 -13.12
N ARG A 108 -16.87 8.43 -12.83
CA ARG A 108 -17.28 9.55 -13.70
C ARG A 108 -16.47 10.80 -13.46
N GLN A 109 -16.15 11.08 -12.20
CA GLN A 109 -15.42 12.28 -11.80
C GLN A 109 -13.92 12.15 -12.09
N TRP A 110 -13.38 10.96 -11.91
CA TRP A 110 -11.97 10.65 -12.09
C TRP A 110 -11.80 9.96 -13.45
N SER A 111 -10.63 10.15 -14.07
CA SER A 111 -10.33 9.54 -15.37
C SER A 111 -10.33 8.00 -15.28
N GLY A 112 -10.68 7.31 -16.37
CA GLY A 112 -10.79 5.85 -16.40
C GLY A 112 -9.51 5.07 -16.09
N ASP A 113 -8.36 5.72 -16.13
CA ASP A 113 -7.06 5.16 -15.72
C ASP A 113 -6.86 5.10 -14.19
N MET A 114 -7.75 5.70 -13.40
CA MET A 114 -7.77 5.65 -11.93
C MET A 114 -8.59 4.48 -11.37
N ALA A 115 -8.99 3.53 -12.22
CA ALA A 115 -9.86 2.43 -11.82
C ALA A 115 -9.31 1.64 -10.65
N PHE A 116 -8.01 1.41 -10.65
CA PHE A 116 -7.29 0.65 -9.64
C PHE A 116 -7.18 1.38 -8.30
N GLU A 117 -7.02 2.70 -8.33
CA GLU A 117 -7.02 3.57 -7.18
C GLU A 117 -8.41 3.62 -6.54
N ILE A 118 -9.46 3.69 -7.37
CA ILE A 118 -10.86 3.62 -6.92
C ILE A 118 -11.11 2.28 -6.20
N GLU A 119 -10.64 1.16 -6.75
CA GLU A 119 -10.76 -0.15 -6.09
C GLU A 119 -10.03 -0.24 -4.74
N ARG A 120 -8.95 0.51 -4.53
CA ARG A 120 -8.31 0.57 -3.20
C ARG A 120 -9.12 1.39 -2.21
N LEU A 121 -9.79 2.43 -2.68
CA LEU A 121 -10.62 3.30 -1.83
C LEU A 121 -11.91 2.60 -1.39
N THR A 122 -12.51 1.75 -2.23
CA THR A 122 -13.70 0.96 -1.86
C THR A 122 -13.41 0.04 -0.66
N VAL A 123 -12.20 -0.54 -0.59
CA VAL A 123 -11.75 -1.36 0.55
C VAL A 123 -11.69 -0.56 1.86
N GLY A 124 -11.47 0.76 1.80
CA GLY A 124 -11.50 1.66 2.95
C GLY A 124 -12.89 1.83 3.57
N GLY A 125 -13.94 1.37 2.88
CA GLY A 125 -15.33 1.48 3.31
C GLY A 125 -15.95 2.85 3.04
N LEU A 126 -17.20 3.02 3.47
CA LEU A 126 -18.01 4.15 3.04
C LEU A 126 -17.42 5.52 3.42
N ALA A 127 -16.90 5.66 4.64
CA ALA A 127 -16.40 6.95 5.12
C ALA A 127 -15.28 7.50 4.22
N LEU A 128 -14.36 6.63 3.78
CA LEU A 128 -13.26 7.04 2.92
C LEU A 128 -13.73 7.32 1.48
N ILE A 129 -14.57 6.45 0.90
CA ILE A 129 -15.02 6.63 -0.48
C ILE A 129 -15.96 7.85 -0.64
N ALA A 130 -16.78 8.12 0.37
CA ALA A 130 -17.61 9.33 0.43
C ALA A 130 -16.74 10.60 0.52
N TYR A 131 -15.67 10.57 1.34
CA TYR A 131 -14.70 11.65 1.40
C TYR A 131 -13.96 11.85 0.06
N ALA A 132 -13.54 10.75 -0.56
CA ALA A 132 -12.87 10.78 -1.86
C ALA A 132 -13.72 11.40 -2.96
N ALA A 133 -15.04 11.18 -2.95
CA ALA A 133 -15.98 11.77 -3.92
C ALA A 133 -16.15 13.29 -3.81
N GLU A 134 -15.68 13.90 -2.71
CA GLU A 134 -15.60 15.36 -2.54
C GLU A 134 -14.21 15.92 -2.89
N CYS A 135 -13.25 15.05 -3.18
CA CYS A 135 -11.86 15.40 -3.40
C CYS A 135 -11.47 15.25 -4.87
N LYS A 136 -10.52 16.08 -5.30
CA LYS A 136 -9.81 15.83 -6.56
C LYS A 136 -8.86 14.64 -6.39
N PRO A 137 -8.68 13.79 -7.41
CA PRO A 137 -7.72 12.71 -7.36
C PRO A 137 -6.30 13.27 -7.18
N THR A 138 -5.40 12.46 -6.63
CA THR A 138 -3.99 12.83 -6.50
C THR A 138 -3.39 13.07 -7.89
N LEU A 139 -3.03 14.32 -8.15
CA LEU A 139 -2.35 14.73 -9.37
C LEU A 139 -0.84 14.51 -9.18
N ASN A 140 -0.35 13.35 -9.58
CA ASN A 140 1.04 13.10 -10.00
C ASN A 140 1.14 11.62 -10.35
N ARG A 141 0.81 11.32 -11.60
CA ARG A 141 0.95 9.96 -12.12
C ARG A 141 2.43 9.66 -12.20
N SER A 142 2.85 8.53 -11.65
CA SER A 142 4.14 7.94 -12.01
C SER A 142 4.09 7.64 -13.52
N LYS A 143 4.49 8.61 -14.35
CA LYS A 143 4.72 8.38 -15.78
C LYS A 143 5.73 7.23 -15.87
N LYS A 144 5.53 6.30 -16.81
CA LYS A 144 6.57 5.30 -17.10
C LYS A 144 7.84 6.08 -17.48
N VAL A 145 8.82 6.03 -16.60
CA VAL A 145 10.11 6.65 -16.83
C VAL A 145 10.92 5.70 -17.71
N ASN A 146 11.33 6.16 -18.90
CA ASN A 146 12.37 5.47 -19.65
C ASN A 146 13.72 5.85 -19.04
N PRO A 147 14.48 4.90 -18.46
CA PRO A 147 15.77 5.21 -17.85
C PRO A 147 16.77 5.87 -18.83
N ALA A 148 16.64 5.62 -20.14
CA ALA A 148 17.53 6.20 -21.15
C ALA A 148 17.33 7.72 -21.35
N ASP A 149 16.09 8.21 -21.16
CA ASP A 149 15.73 9.62 -21.45
C ASP A 149 15.48 10.43 -20.18
N TYR A 150 15.54 9.78 -19.01
CA TYR A 150 15.22 10.39 -17.75
C TYR A 150 16.36 11.24 -17.20
N LYS A 151 16.02 12.45 -16.75
CA LYS A 151 16.95 13.31 -16.00
C LYS A 151 16.37 13.61 -14.62
N PRO A 152 17.17 13.47 -13.55
CA PRO A 152 16.77 13.90 -12.22
C PRO A 152 16.29 15.35 -12.22
N LEU A 153 15.25 15.61 -11.43
CA LEU A 153 14.68 16.95 -11.30
C LEU A 153 15.28 17.65 -10.07
N HIS A 154 15.49 18.94 -10.20
CA HIS A 154 15.83 19.77 -9.06
C HIS A 154 14.65 19.87 -8.09
N ALA A 155 14.95 20.07 -6.80
CA ALA A 155 13.93 20.25 -5.77
C ALA A 155 13.07 21.51 -5.98
N LYS A 156 13.55 22.48 -6.76
CA LYS A 156 12.86 23.72 -7.11
C LYS A 156 12.99 23.97 -8.62
N PRO A 157 11.95 24.44 -9.33
CA PRO A 157 11.97 24.60 -10.79
C PRO A 157 13.07 25.53 -11.32
N TYR A 158 13.46 26.54 -10.54
CA TYR A 158 14.45 27.56 -10.90
C TYR A 158 15.88 27.26 -10.43
N CYS A 159 16.12 26.08 -9.87
CA CYS A 159 17.45 25.72 -9.38
C CYS A 159 18.31 25.11 -10.49
N THR A 160 19.58 25.52 -10.57
CA THR A 160 20.57 25.06 -11.56
C THR A 160 21.84 24.48 -10.91
N CYS A 161 21.73 24.00 -9.67
CA CYS A 161 22.88 23.46 -8.93
C CYS A 161 23.55 22.25 -9.61
N GLY A 162 24.86 22.09 -9.42
CA GLY A 162 25.58 20.90 -9.88
C GLY A 162 25.07 19.60 -9.24
N PHE A 163 25.42 18.48 -9.87
CA PHE A 163 25.16 17.14 -9.35
C PHE A 163 26.22 16.76 -8.32
N VAL A 164 25.81 16.02 -7.29
CA VAL A 164 26.69 15.46 -6.27
C VAL A 164 26.51 13.95 -6.26
N LYS A 165 27.63 13.24 -6.16
CA LYS A 165 27.68 11.78 -6.12
C LYS A 165 28.66 11.31 -5.04
N PRO A 166 28.45 10.12 -4.47
CA PRO A 166 29.41 9.52 -3.56
C PRO A 166 30.61 8.92 -4.32
N SER A 167 31.61 8.49 -3.56
CA SER A 167 32.74 7.70 -4.08
C SER A 167 32.26 6.34 -4.59
N VAL A 168 32.25 6.15 -5.91
CA VAL A 168 31.80 4.90 -6.55
C VAL A 168 32.65 3.71 -6.11
N SER A 169 33.97 3.90 -5.94
CA SER A 169 34.86 2.85 -5.47
C SER A 169 34.51 2.37 -4.06
N ASP A 170 34.17 3.30 -3.16
CA ASP A 170 33.84 2.94 -1.77
C ASP A 170 32.49 2.23 -1.69
N ILE A 171 31.51 2.64 -2.51
CA ILE A 171 30.23 1.93 -2.68
C ILE A 171 30.50 0.49 -3.15
N LYS A 172 31.29 0.30 -4.21
CA LYS A 172 31.62 -1.04 -4.74
C LYS A 172 32.33 -1.90 -3.70
N ASN A 173 33.35 -1.36 -3.02
CA ASN A 173 34.10 -2.07 -1.99
C ASN A 173 33.18 -2.59 -0.87
N LEU A 174 32.23 -1.78 -0.38
CA LEU A 174 31.29 -2.23 0.64
C LEU A 174 30.36 -3.33 0.13
N LEU A 175 29.81 -3.16 -1.08
CA LEU A 175 28.93 -4.14 -1.70
C LEU A 175 29.61 -5.49 -1.92
N GLU A 176 30.84 -5.50 -2.45
CA GLU A 176 31.65 -6.71 -2.66
C GLU A 176 31.84 -7.50 -1.35
N ASN A 177 32.02 -6.80 -0.24
CA ASN A 177 32.12 -7.38 1.10
C ASN A 177 30.75 -7.73 1.75
N GLY A 178 29.65 -7.63 1.01
CA GLY A 178 28.30 -7.93 1.49
C GLY A 178 27.78 -6.93 2.54
N ARG A 179 28.34 -5.71 2.56
CA ARG A 179 27.97 -4.62 3.48
C ARG A 179 27.07 -3.63 2.75
N ILE A 180 26.09 -3.07 3.47
CA ILE A 180 25.19 -2.06 2.90
C ILE A 180 25.87 -0.68 3.01
N PRO A 181 26.18 -0.01 1.87
CA PRO A 181 26.73 1.33 1.89
C PRO A 181 25.66 2.35 2.21
N VAL A 182 25.95 3.30 3.09
CA VAL A 182 25.10 4.46 3.37
C VAL A 182 25.88 5.75 3.17
N VAL A 183 25.20 6.86 2.97
CA VAL A 183 25.86 8.15 2.73
C VAL A 183 25.48 9.17 3.80
N VAL A 184 26.44 10.02 4.14
CA VAL A 184 26.27 11.18 5.02
C VAL A 184 26.70 12.42 4.26
N MET A 185 25.89 13.49 4.34
CA MET A 185 26.28 14.78 3.79
C MET A 185 27.26 15.48 4.73
N ASP A 186 28.49 15.66 4.27
CA ASP A 186 29.59 16.32 4.97
C ASP A 186 30.04 17.56 4.17
N GLY A 187 29.61 18.73 4.64
CA GLY A 187 29.67 19.97 3.85
C GLY A 187 28.91 19.83 2.54
N ASP A 188 29.64 19.95 1.42
CA ASP A 188 29.13 19.83 0.05
C ASP A 188 29.38 18.45 -0.59
N LYS A 189 29.92 17.48 0.15
CA LYS A 189 30.29 16.15 -0.35
C LYS A 189 29.50 15.04 0.34
N LEU A 190 29.37 13.92 -0.35
CA LEU A 190 28.80 12.68 0.19
C LEU A 190 29.93 11.76 0.66
N ARG A 191 29.95 11.49 1.96
CA ARG A 191 30.85 10.50 2.58
C ARG A 191 30.16 9.14 2.65
N VAL A 192 30.82 8.11 2.11
CA VAL A 192 30.33 6.72 2.16
C VAL A 192 30.70 6.09 3.50
N CYS A 193 29.75 5.39 4.11
CA CYS A 193 29.88 4.73 5.41
C CYS A 193 29.33 3.31 5.36
N ASP A 194 29.80 2.45 6.25
CA ASP A 194 29.22 1.12 6.49
C ASP A 194 28.01 1.25 7.43
N SER A 195 26.85 0.77 6.98
CA SER A 195 25.59 0.70 7.75
C SER A 195 25.71 0.03 9.12
N THR A 196 26.66 -0.89 9.31
CA THR A 196 26.85 -1.60 10.59
C THR A 196 27.27 -0.69 11.74
N ASN A 197 27.88 0.46 11.42
CA ASN A 197 28.36 1.42 12.40
C ASN A 197 27.58 2.74 12.37
N HIS A 198 26.59 2.88 11.48
CA HIS A 198 25.89 4.14 11.22
C HIS A 198 24.39 3.87 11.09
N PRO A 199 23.59 4.20 12.13
CA PRO A 199 22.13 4.22 12.01
C PRO A 199 21.72 5.10 10.83
N TYR A 200 20.80 4.63 10.00
CA TYR A 200 20.41 5.30 8.78
C TYR A 200 18.91 5.20 8.51
N ILE A 201 18.42 6.08 7.66
CA ILE A 201 17.10 5.93 7.02
C ILE A 201 17.25 5.42 5.59
N ALA A 202 16.33 4.57 5.14
CA ALA A 202 16.23 4.22 3.73
C ALA A 202 15.19 5.13 3.05
N ILE A 203 15.58 5.76 1.95
CA ILE A 203 14.69 6.62 1.18
C ILE A 203 13.96 5.78 0.14
N SER A 204 12.65 5.66 0.32
CA SER A 204 11.74 4.98 -0.58
C SER A 204 11.04 6.03 -1.45
N HIS A 205 11.22 5.96 -2.78
CA HIS A 205 10.86 7.08 -3.64
C HIS A 205 10.26 6.65 -4.98
N VAL A 206 9.52 7.57 -5.61
CA VAL A 206 9.03 7.39 -6.98
C VAL A 206 10.00 8.04 -7.96
N TRP A 207 10.58 7.24 -8.85
CA TRP A 207 11.57 7.73 -9.83
C TRP A 207 11.04 8.92 -10.64
N ALA A 208 9.77 8.92 -11.03
CA ALA A 208 9.16 10.01 -11.82
C ALA A 208 9.19 11.38 -11.12
N ASP A 209 9.37 11.42 -9.79
CA ASP A 209 9.29 12.64 -8.99
C ASP A 209 10.64 13.37 -8.86
N GLY A 210 11.67 12.95 -9.60
CA GLY A 210 12.93 13.70 -9.69
C GLY A 210 14.15 13.01 -9.11
N LEU A 211 14.00 11.85 -8.49
CA LEU A 211 15.03 11.21 -7.68
C LEU A 211 15.63 9.95 -8.30
N GLY A 212 15.15 9.50 -9.47
CA GLY A 212 15.72 8.35 -10.17
C GLY A 212 17.09 8.67 -10.78
N SER A 213 18.15 7.98 -10.37
CA SER A 213 19.49 8.15 -10.97
C SER A 213 20.34 6.89 -10.76
N MET A 214 21.62 6.97 -11.11
CA MET A 214 22.64 5.96 -10.85
C MET A 214 23.77 6.58 -10.04
N THR A 215 24.50 5.76 -9.28
CA THR A 215 25.58 6.20 -8.37
C THR A 215 26.64 7.05 -9.10
N GLU A 216 26.98 6.69 -10.33
CA GLU A 216 28.00 7.33 -11.16
C GLU A 216 27.61 8.75 -11.60
N VAL A 217 26.32 9.03 -11.67
CA VAL A 217 25.74 10.34 -12.05
C VAL A 217 25.42 11.16 -10.81
N GLY A 218 24.82 10.53 -9.79
CA GLY A 218 24.36 11.20 -8.57
C GLY A 218 23.07 11.98 -8.77
N LEU A 219 22.82 12.96 -7.92
CA LEU A 219 21.60 13.79 -7.94
C LEU A 219 21.92 15.28 -7.83
N PRO A 220 21.01 16.17 -8.25
CA PRO A 220 21.16 17.60 -8.03
C PRO A 220 21.38 17.91 -6.55
N ARG A 221 22.38 18.76 -6.24
CA ARG A 221 22.73 19.13 -4.85
C ARG A 221 21.52 19.53 -4.01
N CYS A 222 20.58 20.27 -4.57
CA CYS A 222 19.36 20.69 -3.86
C CYS A 222 18.49 19.51 -3.37
N GLN A 223 18.41 18.40 -4.12
CA GLN A 223 17.70 17.20 -3.69
C GLN A 223 18.45 16.50 -2.56
N ILE A 224 19.77 16.36 -2.70
CA ILE A 224 20.61 15.71 -1.68
C ILE A 224 20.59 16.52 -0.38
N THR A 225 20.71 17.85 -0.44
CA THR A 225 20.61 18.71 0.74
C THR A 225 19.25 18.56 1.43
N ARG A 226 18.15 18.49 0.66
CA ARG A 226 16.81 18.27 1.21
C ARG A 226 16.71 16.93 1.93
N ILE A 227 17.14 15.85 1.28
CA ILE A 227 17.11 14.49 1.85
C ILE A 227 18.01 14.39 3.07
N ALA A 228 19.22 14.96 3.02
CA ALA A 228 20.14 14.99 4.15
C ALA A 228 19.57 15.75 5.35
N ASN A 229 18.85 16.86 5.11
CA ASN A 229 18.17 17.60 6.18
C ASN A 229 17.05 16.77 6.82
N LEU A 230 16.26 16.05 6.03
CA LEU A 230 15.26 15.11 6.54
C LEU A 230 15.93 13.97 7.32
N ALA A 231 17.01 13.39 6.81
CA ALA A 231 17.75 12.34 7.50
C ALA A 231 18.26 12.81 8.87
N ARG A 232 18.85 14.01 8.96
CA ARG A 232 19.29 14.59 10.23
C ARG A 232 18.17 14.82 11.25
N GLN A 233 16.94 15.05 10.78
CA GLN A 233 15.78 15.20 11.66
C GLN A 233 15.25 13.85 12.17
N VAL A 234 15.49 12.77 11.43
CA VAL A 234 14.83 11.48 11.64
C VAL A 234 15.75 10.42 12.27
N VAL A 235 17.07 10.51 12.05
CA VAL A 235 18.06 9.57 12.58
C VAL A 235 19.34 10.26 13.05
N ALA A 236 19.94 9.73 14.12
CA ALA A 236 21.22 10.20 14.63
C ALA A 236 22.31 10.09 13.56
N GLY A 237 23.15 11.11 13.44
CA GLY A 237 24.21 11.18 12.42
C GLY A 237 23.72 11.50 11.00
N GLY A 238 22.41 11.46 10.74
CA GLY A 238 21.81 11.85 9.46
C GLY A 238 22.26 11.03 8.26
N ALA A 239 22.66 9.77 8.48
CA ALA A 239 22.99 8.86 7.40
C ALA A 239 21.72 8.40 6.67
N PHE A 240 21.81 8.23 5.36
CA PHE A 240 20.71 7.73 4.57
C PHE A 240 21.17 6.82 3.44
N TRP A 241 20.31 5.89 3.06
CA TRP A 241 20.44 5.06 1.89
C TRP A 241 19.46 5.54 0.83
N LEU A 242 19.90 5.66 -0.41
CA LEU A 242 19.07 5.95 -1.57
C LEU A 242 19.63 5.17 -2.75
N ASP A 243 18.81 4.38 -3.44
CA ASP A 243 19.17 3.57 -4.60
C ASP A 243 19.95 4.39 -5.65
N ALA A 244 19.52 5.61 -5.94
CA ALA A 244 20.17 6.53 -6.86
C ALA A 244 21.63 6.88 -6.50
N LEU A 245 22.07 6.64 -5.26
CA LEU A 245 23.41 6.93 -4.76
C LEU A 245 24.15 5.66 -4.29
N CYS A 246 23.44 4.57 -4.02
CA CYS A 246 23.99 3.36 -3.40
C CYS A 246 23.89 2.11 -4.28
N VAL A 247 23.26 2.22 -5.46
CA VAL A 247 23.19 1.16 -6.47
C VAL A 247 23.98 1.62 -7.70
N PRO A 248 25.17 1.05 -7.96
CA PRO A 248 26.00 1.42 -9.10
C PRO A 248 25.45 0.84 -10.41
N GLU A 249 25.92 1.36 -11.55
CA GLU A 249 25.58 0.87 -12.88
C GLU A 249 26.29 -0.45 -13.22
N ASP A 250 27.50 -0.62 -12.69
CA ASP A 250 28.30 -1.84 -12.80
C ASP A 250 27.48 -3.10 -12.52
N LYS A 251 27.43 -4.04 -13.47
CA LYS A 251 26.54 -5.21 -13.40
C LYS A 251 26.77 -6.06 -12.15
N THR A 252 28.02 -6.25 -11.75
CA THR A 252 28.39 -7.12 -10.62
C THR A 252 28.02 -6.45 -9.31
N ALA A 253 28.43 -5.19 -9.13
CA ALA A 253 28.10 -4.44 -7.92
C ALA A 253 26.60 -4.14 -7.81
N ARG A 254 25.91 -3.88 -8.94
CA ARG A 254 24.45 -3.72 -8.99
C ARG A 254 23.73 -4.99 -8.55
N LYS A 255 24.15 -6.15 -9.07
CA LYS A 255 23.61 -7.45 -8.64
C LYS A 255 23.75 -7.58 -7.12
N ARG A 256 24.92 -7.26 -6.57
CA ARG A 256 25.18 -7.34 -5.14
C ARG A 256 24.33 -6.36 -4.31
N ALA A 257 24.10 -5.15 -4.82
CA ALA A 257 23.19 -4.19 -4.19
C ALA A 257 21.73 -4.68 -4.19
N ILE A 258 21.27 -5.30 -5.28
CA ILE A 258 19.92 -5.89 -5.37
C ILE A 258 19.77 -7.08 -4.41
N GLU A 259 20.80 -7.90 -4.26
CA GLU A 259 20.82 -9.00 -3.28
C GLU A 259 20.67 -8.49 -1.84
N LEU A 260 21.28 -7.35 -1.52
CA LEU A 260 21.20 -6.73 -0.19
C LEU A 260 19.94 -5.87 0.03
N MET A 261 19.18 -5.58 -1.02
CA MET A 261 18.09 -4.60 -1.02
C MET A 261 17.03 -4.86 0.08
N ALA A 262 16.61 -6.10 0.28
CA ALA A 262 15.65 -6.44 1.33
C ALA A 262 16.21 -6.11 2.72
N LYS A 263 17.46 -6.52 2.97
CA LYS A 263 18.18 -6.24 4.21
C LYS A 263 18.40 -4.74 4.44
N THR A 264 18.59 -3.97 3.37
CA THR A 264 18.69 -2.50 3.45
C THR A 264 17.45 -1.86 4.06
N TYR A 265 16.24 -2.28 3.68
CA TYR A 265 15.01 -1.73 4.25
C TYR A 265 14.70 -2.30 5.64
N GLU A 266 15.05 -3.57 5.88
CA GLU A 266 14.88 -4.24 7.17
C GLU A 266 15.79 -3.65 8.26
N MET A 267 17.04 -3.32 7.93
CA MET A 267 18.02 -2.79 8.89
C MET A 267 17.95 -1.26 9.06
N ALA A 268 17.24 -0.54 8.21
CA ALA A 268 17.06 0.89 8.37
C ALA A 268 16.28 1.18 9.65
N GLU A 269 16.64 2.25 10.36
CA GLU A 269 15.86 2.69 11.53
C GLU A 269 14.45 3.07 11.10
N LYS A 270 14.35 3.83 9.99
CA LYS A 270 13.10 4.19 9.35
C LYS A 270 13.21 4.10 7.84
N VAL A 271 12.11 3.76 7.18
CA VAL A 271 11.93 3.95 5.74
C VAL A 271 11.12 5.23 5.54
N LEU A 272 11.72 6.21 4.87
CA LEU A 272 11.09 7.49 4.54
C LEU A 272 10.56 7.45 3.11
N VAL A 273 9.24 7.48 2.98
CA VAL A 273 8.53 7.55 1.71
C VAL A 273 8.46 8.99 1.22
N THR A 274 9.02 9.26 0.04
CA THR A 274 8.91 10.54 -0.67
C THR A 274 8.15 10.35 -1.98
N ASP A 275 6.93 10.87 -2.00
CA ASP A 275 6.04 10.90 -3.18
C ASP A 275 5.57 12.34 -3.41
N GLY A 276 5.68 12.81 -4.65
CA GLY A 276 5.35 14.19 -5.04
C GLY A 276 3.90 14.55 -4.78
N GLY A 277 2.97 13.61 -5.03
CA GLY A 277 1.54 13.81 -4.77
C GLY A 277 1.24 14.02 -3.30
N ILE A 278 1.85 13.22 -2.42
CA ILE A 278 1.70 13.37 -0.95
C ILE A 278 2.35 14.68 -0.50
N ARG A 279 3.57 14.96 -0.93
CA ARG A 279 4.35 16.14 -0.49
C ARG A 279 3.70 17.46 -0.89
N GLU A 280 3.06 17.52 -2.06
CA GLU A 280 2.41 18.74 -2.56
C GLU A 280 1.03 18.98 -1.94
N GLN A 281 0.30 17.92 -1.60
CA GLN A 281 -1.11 18.01 -1.21
C GLN A 281 -1.36 17.81 0.29
N CYS A 282 -0.37 17.29 1.03
CA CYS A 282 -0.51 17.04 2.46
C CYS A 282 0.45 17.88 3.32
N SER A 283 0.02 18.16 4.54
CA SER A 283 0.80 18.75 5.62
C SER A 283 0.53 18.01 6.93
N LEU A 284 1.27 18.35 7.99
CA LEU A 284 1.02 17.86 9.34
C LEU A 284 -0.36 18.23 9.90
N SER A 285 -1.03 19.24 9.33
CA SER A 285 -2.37 19.68 9.70
C SER A 285 -3.47 19.17 8.77
N SER A 286 -3.12 18.41 7.72
CA SER A 286 -4.10 17.80 6.83
C SER A 286 -5.04 16.86 7.60
N PRO A 287 -6.34 16.80 7.23
CA PRO A 287 -7.23 15.78 7.75
C PRO A 287 -6.68 14.38 7.50
N LYS A 288 -6.86 13.47 8.45
CA LYS A 288 -6.34 12.09 8.38
C LYS A 288 -6.84 11.35 7.15
N GLU A 289 -8.07 11.61 6.74
CA GLU A 289 -8.71 11.02 5.58
C GLU A 289 -8.11 11.54 4.28
N ASP A 290 -7.66 12.81 4.25
CA ASP A 290 -6.92 13.35 3.10
C ASP A 290 -5.54 12.69 3.01
N LEU A 291 -4.81 12.58 4.13
CA LEU A 291 -3.54 11.84 4.19
C LEU A 291 -3.71 10.40 3.68
N LEU A 292 -4.71 9.65 4.18
CA LEU A 292 -4.98 8.29 3.73
C LEU A 292 -5.37 8.23 2.25
N LEU A 293 -6.20 9.16 1.78
CA LEU A 293 -6.56 9.28 0.38
C LEU A 293 -5.33 9.48 -0.50
N ARG A 294 -4.46 10.44 -0.16
CA ARG A 294 -3.23 10.73 -0.92
C ARG A 294 -2.26 9.57 -0.88
N ILE A 295 -2.03 8.94 0.28
CA ILE A 295 -1.13 7.78 0.40
C ILE A 295 -1.66 6.62 -0.45
N THR A 296 -2.95 6.27 -0.31
CA THR A 296 -3.57 5.11 -0.99
C THR A 296 -3.55 5.25 -2.52
N THR A 297 -3.68 6.48 -3.01
CA THR A 297 -3.72 6.81 -4.44
C THR A 297 -2.38 7.29 -4.99
N SER A 298 -1.31 7.27 -4.17
CA SER A 298 0.02 7.75 -4.54
C SER A 298 0.69 6.89 -5.60
N GLY A 299 1.65 7.47 -6.34
CA GLY A 299 2.49 6.72 -7.27
C GLY A 299 3.32 5.65 -6.55
N TRP A 300 3.69 5.91 -5.29
CA TRP A 300 4.34 4.93 -4.43
C TRP A 300 3.52 3.66 -4.25
N MET A 301 2.22 3.76 -4.00
CA MET A 301 1.34 2.58 -3.88
C MET A 301 1.15 1.81 -5.18
N GLN A 302 1.53 2.37 -6.33
CA GLN A 302 1.35 1.75 -7.65
C GLN A 302 2.54 0.93 -8.13
N ARG A 303 3.67 0.92 -7.42
CA ARG A 303 4.90 0.23 -7.84
C ARG A 303 5.05 -1.10 -7.11
N ILE A 304 5.62 -2.10 -7.78
CA ILE A 304 5.83 -3.41 -7.15
C ILE A 304 6.95 -3.37 -6.11
N TRP A 305 8.07 -2.72 -6.44
CA TRP A 305 9.25 -2.62 -5.59
C TRP A 305 8.96 -1.98 -4.23
N THR A 306 8.13 -0.93 -4.23
CA THR A 306 7.77 -0.18 -3.01
C THR A 306 7.00 -1.01 -1.99
N LEU A 307 6.40 -2.15 -2.39
CA LEU A 307 5.76 -3.06 -1.44
C LEU A 307 6.79 -3.61 -0.45
N GLN A 308 7.93 -4.09 -0.93
CA GLN A 308 9.00 -4.60 -0.06
C GLN A 308 9.54 -3.50 0.86
N GLU A 309 9.70 -2.29 0.32
CA GLU A 309 10.20 -1.12 1.05
C GLU A 309 9.29 -0.78 2.23
N GLY A 310 7.96 -0.85 2.04
CA GLY A 310 6.98 -0.61 3.10
C GLY A 310 6.78 -1.78 4.06
N VAL A 311 6.81 -3.02 3.57
CA VAL A 311 6.61 -4.23 4.40
C VAL A 311 7.79 -4.46 5.34
N LEU A 312 9.03 -4.33 4.85
CA LEU A 312 10.23 -4.64 5.63
C LEU A 312 10.63 -3.51 6.59
N ALA A 313 10.08 -2.31 6.43
CA ALA A 313 10.37 -1.17 7.28
C ALA A 313 10.08 -1.45 8.77
N ARG A 314 11.07 -1.19 9.64
CA ARG A 314 10.88 -1.13 11.10
C ARG A 314 9.89 -0.03 11.47
N GLU A 315 10.22 1.20 11.09
CA GLU A 315 9.29 2.33 11.11
C GLU A 315 9.09 2.85 9.68
N LEU A 316 7.84 3.20 9.33
CA LEU A 316 7.49 3.75 8.02
C LEU A 316 6.94 5.15 8.21
N VAL A 317 7.56 6.11 7.54
CA VAL A 317 7.20 7.52 7.63
C VAL A 317 7.00 8.11 6.24
N PHE A 318 6.04 9.01 6.09
CA PHE A 318 5.70 9.66 4.84
C PHE A 318 6.09 11.15 4.90
N GLU A 319 6.84 11.62 3.91
CA GLU A 319 7.16 13.04 3.77
C GLU A 319 5.91 13.82 3.36
N VAL A 320 5.60 14.87 4.12
CA VAL A 320 4.56 15.87 3.80
C VAL A 320 5.22 17.24 3.63
N SER A 321 4.47 18.24 3.13
CA SER A 321 5.01 19.57 2.79
C SER A 321 5.82 20.25 3.90
N ASN A 322 5.49 20.00 5.17
CA ASN A 322 6.09 20.65 6.34
C ASN A 322 6.58 19.67 7.42
N GLY A 323 6.86 18.40 7.06
CA GLY A 323 7.37 17.43 8.03
C GLY A 323 7.24 15.98 7.57
N VAL A 324 7.16 15.07 8.55
CA VAL A 324 6.97 13.63 8.32
C VAL A 324 5.81 13.12 9.17
N VAL A 325 5.04 12.18 8.61
CA VAL A 325 3.91 11.53 9.27
C VAL A 325 4.19 10.04 9.36
N ASP A 326 4.17 9.48 10.58
CA ASP A 326 4.26 8.04 10.81
C ASP A 326 2.86 7.39 10.93
N ILE A 327 2.82 6.07 11.06
CA ILE A 327 1.55 5.34 11.14
C ILE A 327 0.75 5.61 12.42
N THR A 328 1.40 6.00 13.53
CA THR A 328 0.76 6.35 14.81
C THR A 328 -0.05 7.65 14.70
N HIS A 329 0.19 8.45 13.66
CA HIS A 329 -0.64 9.60 13.36
C HIS A 329 -2.12 9.23 13.13
N PHE A 330 -2.37 8.02 12.60
CA PHE A 330 -3.73 7.49 12.47
C PHE A 330 -4.17 6.84 13.78
N SER A 331 -5.37 7.17 14.27
CA SER A 331 -5.90 6.63 15.52
C SER A 331 -7.40 6.36 15.44
N GLY A 332 -7.88 5.37 16.20
CA GLY A 332 -9.29 4.97 16.20
C GLY A 332 -9.80 4.60 14.80
N ALA A 333 -10.84 5.32 14.33
CA ALA A 333 -11.47 5.05 13.03
C ALA A 333 -10.48 5.23 11.86
N SER A 334 -9.64 6.26 11.87
CA SER A 334 -8.68 6.48 10.78
C SER A 334 -7.62 5.39 10.73
N TYR A 335 -7.21 4.84 11.87
CA TYR A 335 -6.29 3.70 11.91
C TYR A 335 -6.92 2.43 11.33
N THR A 336 -8.21 2.21 11.62
CA THR A 336 -8.97 1.08 11.04
C THR A 336 -9.04 1.19 9.52
N ILE A 337 -9.29 2.41 9.00
CA ILE A 337 -9.27 2.66 7.55
C ILE A 337 -7.85 2.43 6.99
N ALA A 338 -6.82 2.94 7.66
CA ALA A 338 -5.42 2.76 7.26
C ALA A 338 -5.06 1.27 7.10
N LEU A 339 -5.44 0.41 8.06
CA LEU A 339 -5.18 -1.03 7.99
C LEU A 339 -5.91 -1.73 6.83
N LYS A 340 -7.03 -1.18 6.35
CA LYS A 340 -7.77 -1.72 5.20
C LYS A 340 -7.12 -1.31 3.87
N VAL A 341 -6.84 -0.01 3.71
CA VAL A 341 -6.34 0.53 2.42
C VAL A 341 -4.83 0.38 2.24
N LEU A 342 -4.08 0.29 3.35
CA LEU A 342 -2.66 -0.02 3.39
C LEU A 342 -2.46 -1.41 4.01
N ALA A 343 -3.10 -2.43 3.42
CA ALA A 343 -3.14 -3.79 3.97
C ALA A 343 -1.75 -4.37 4.30
N PHE A 344 -0.69 -3.92 3.61
CA PHE A 344 0.69 -4.32 3.89
C PHE A 344 1.13 -4.00 5.33
N LEU A 345 0.51 -3.01 5.98
CA LEU A 345 0.75 -2.70 7.38
C LEU A 345 0.48 -3.89 8.29
N GLN A 346 -0.51 -4.74 7.96
CA GLN A 346 -0.83 -5.93 8.76
C GLN A 346 0.32 -6.94 8.76
N HIS A 347 1.12 -6.98 7.69
CA HIS A 347 2.19 -7.97 7.46
C HIS A 347 3.61 -7.45 7.75
N ARG A 348 3.74 -6.27 8.37
CA ARG A 348 5.04 -5.72 8.77
C ARG A 348 5.61 -6.48 9.97
N PRO A 349 6.78 -7.13 9.84
CA PRO A 349 7.34 -7.95 10.90
C PRO A 349 7.95 -7.15 12.06
N HIS A 350 8.40 -5.92 11.79
CA HIS A 350 9.21 -5.15 12.73
C HIS A 350 8.52 -3.86 13.20
N ASP A 351 7.19 -3.79 13.12
CA ASP A 351 6.42 -2.56 13.37
C ASP A 351 6.32 -2.23 14.87
N GLU A 352 7.21 -1.36 15.35
CA GLU A 352 7.23 -0.87 16.74
C GLU A 352 5.99 0.01 17.06
N ALA A 353 5.35 0.61 16.05
CA ALA A 353 4.13 1.39 16.24
C ALA A 353 2.91 0.52 16.56
N LYS A 354 2.84 -0.72 16.07
CA LYS A 354 1.84 -1.71 16.51
C LYS A 354 1.94 -1.97 18.02
N GLN A 355 3.15 -2.00 18.56
CA GLN A 355 3.37 -2.20 20.00
C GLN A 355 2.83 -1.02 20.83
N LYS A 356 2.87 0.21 20.27
CA LYS A 356 2.38 1.44 20.92
C LYS A 356 0.86 1.66 20.80
N VAL A 357 0.21 1.15 19.74
CA VAL A 357 -1.21 1.44 19.42
C VAL A 357 -2.18 0.31 19.83
N GLY A 358 -1.68 -0.88 20.20
CA GLY A 358 -2.49 -1.91 20.86
C GLY A 358 -1.85 -3.29 20.74
N GLN A 359 -1.65 -3.96 21.87
CA GLN A 359 -1.31 -5.39 21.91
C GLN A 359 -2.31 -6.17 21.05
N ILE A 360 -1.85 -6.86 19.99
CA ILE A 360 -2.35 -8.12 19.40
C ILE A 360 -1.44 -8.44 18.19
N CYS A 361 -0.34 -9.15 18.43
CA CYS A 361 0.22 -10.22 17.59
C CYS A 361 1.55 -10.66 18.21
N PRO A 362 1.59 -11.76 19.00
CA PRO A 362 2.82 -12.26 19.63
C PRO A 362 3.91 -12.63 18.61
N THR A 363 3.49 -12.95 17.38
CA THR A 363 4.34 -13.11 16.22
C THR A 363 3.76 -12.27 15.09
N PRO A 364 4.53 -11.36 14.49
CA PRO A 364 4.08 -10.68 13.29
C PRO A 364 3.75 -11.71 12.20
N PRO A 365 2.59 -11.65 11.55
CA PRO A 365 2.29 -12.54 10.44
C PRO A 365 3.31 -12.25 9.33
N ARG A 366 4.22 -13.19 9.08
CA ARG A 366 5.08 -13.14 7.90
C ARG A 366 4.19 -13.24 6.67
N CYS A 367 4.36 -12.32 5.73
CA CYS A 367 3.61 -12.34 4.47
C CYS A 367 3.90 -13.66 3.75
N ASN A 368 2.86 -14.47 3.55
CA ASN A 368 2.97 -15.67 2.73
C ASN A 368 2.45 -15.39 1.31
N PHE A 369 2.46 -16.39 0.42
CA PHE A 369 2.02 -16.22 -0.95
C PHE A 369 0.52 -15.84 -1.07
N ASN A 370 -0.33 -16.32 -0.16
CA ASN A 370 -1.75 -15.93 -0.10
C ASN A 370 -1.91 -14.44 0.18
N ASP A 371 -1.14 -13.94 1.15
CA ASP A 371 -1.18 -12.53 1.56
C ASP A 371 -0.60 -11.62 0.46
N LEU A 372 0.40 -12.11 -0.27
CA LEU A 372 1.07 -11.33 -1.30
C LEU A 372 0.14 -10.92 -2.45
N ILE A 373 -0.78 -11.79 -2.86
CA ILE A 373 -1.65 -11.54 -4.02
C ILE A 373 -2.50 -10.27 -3.85
N PRO A 374 -3.28 -10.08 -2.76
CA PRO A 374 -4.01 -8.83 -2.55
C PRO A 374 -3.08 -7.62 -2.34
N LEU A 375 -1.86 -7.79 -1.81
CA LEU A 375 -0.89 -6.70 -1.62
C LEU A 375 -0.27 -6.21 -2.93
N LEU A 376 -0.14 -7.11 -3.90
CA LEU A 376 0.34 -6.82 -5.25
C LEU A 376 -0.75 -6.28 -6.16
N ARG A 377 -2.01 -6.45 -5.79
CA ARG A 377 -3.13 -5.97 -6.58
C ARG A 377 -2.93 -4.50 -6.93
N HIS A 378 -3.08 -4.21 -8.22
CA HIS A 378 -2.98 -2.87 -8.79
C HIS A 378 -1.58 -2.24 -8.78
N ARG A 379 -0.54 -2.98 -8.33
CA ARG A 379 0.85 -2.56 -8.50
C ARG A 379 1.32 -2.94 -9.90
N LYS A 380 2.21 -2.12 -10.46
CA LYS A 380 2.76 -2.25 -11.80
C LYS A 380 4.28 -2.31 -11.74
N THR A 381 4.87 -2.94 -12.75
CA THR A 381 6.30 -2.90 -13.03
C THR A 381 6.53 -2.54 -14.49
N SER A 382 7.63 -1.83 -14.79
CA SER A 382 8.09 -1.60 -16.16
C SER A 382 8.93 -2.78 -16.69
N LYS A 383 9.43 -3.63 -15.79
CA LYS A 383 10.23 -4.82 -16.07
C LYS A 383 9.59 -6.03 -15.41
N PRO A 384 8.82 -6.85 -16.15
CA PRO A 384 8.18 -8.03 -15.57
C PRO A 384 9.17 -9.00 -14.90
N GLU A 385 10.37 -9.14 -15.45
CA GLU A 385 11.44 -10.00 -14.90
C GLU A 385 11.91 -9.62 -13.49
N ASP A 386 11.60 -8.41 -13.04
CA ASP A 386 11.95 -7.91 -11.71
C ASP A 386 10.92 -8.33 -10.65
N GLU A 387 9.70 -8.70 -11.04
CA GLU A 387 8.62 -9.02 -10.11
C GLU A 387 9.02 -10.13 -9.11
N PRO A 388 9.58 -11.28 -9.52
CA PRO A 388 9.98 -12.32 -8.57
C PRO A 388 11.03 -11.84 -7.56
N ILE A 389 11.94 -10.96 -7.99
CA ILE A 389 13.00 -10.41 -7.14
C ILE A 389 12.40 -9.42 -6.13
N ALA A 390 11.48 -8.56 -6.59
CA ALA A 390 10.84 -7.52 -5.79
C ALA A 390 9.97 -8.07 -4.66
N VAL A 391 9.45 -9.29 -4.80
CA VAL A 391 8.57 -9.93 -3.80
C VAL A 391 9.28 -10.97 -2.95
N ALA A 392 10.49 -11.39 -3.33
CA ALA A 392 11.26 -12.41 -2.62
C ALA A 392 11.49 -12.02 -1.15
N GLY A 393 11.94 -10.78 -0.89
CA GLY A 393 12.15 -10.30 0.47
C GLY A 393 10.88 -10.28 1.31
N VAL A 394 9.73 -9.96 0.70
CA VAL A 394 8.41 -9.98 1.36
C VAL A 394 8.02 -11.40 1.78
N LEU A 395 8.33 -12.40 0.96
CA LEU A 395 8.05 -13.82 1.21
C LEU A 395 9.10 -14.51 2.11
N GLY A 396 10.13 -13.80 2.55
CA GLY A 396 11.26 -14.39 3.28
C GLY A 396 12.12 -15.33 2.43
N VAL A 397 12.07 -15.16 1.11
CA VAL A 397 12.83 -15.93 0.11
C VAL A 397 14.10 -15.15 -0.24
N SER A 398 15.22 -15.84 -0.46
CA SER A 398 16.46 -15.16 -0.84
C SER A 398 16.37 -14.63 -2.26
N SER A 399 16.61 -13.33 -2.46
CA SER A 399 16.70 -12.74 -3.79
C SER A 399 17.98 -13.18 -4.53
N SER A 400 19.02 -13.66 -3.83
CA SER A 400 20.32 -13.98 -4.43
C SER A 400 20.28 -15.10 -5.48
N SER A 401 19.49 -16.14 -5.23
CA SER A 401 19.24 -17.21 -6.21
C SER A 401 18.49 -16.68 -7.44
N LEU A 402 17.54 -15.77 -7.23
CA LEU A 402 16.69 -15.23 -8.30
C LEU A 402 17.45 -14.26 -9.21
N VAL A 403 18.31 -13.42 -8.63
CA VAL A 403 19.11 -12.45 -9.42
C VAL A 403 20.12 -13.16 -10.32
N ALA A 404 20.60 -14.35 -9.93
CA ALA A 404 21.47 -15.17 -10.75
C ALA A 404 20.77 -15.85 -11.94
N ILE A 405 19.44 -15.97 -11.91
CA ILE A 405 18.65 -16.64 -12.94
C ILE A 405 18.25 -15.64 -14.04
N HIS A 406 18.33 -16.08 -15.30
CA HIS A 406 17.89 -15.31 -16.45
C HIS A 406 16.47 -15.68 -16.88
N GLY A 407 15.68 -14.66 -17.23
CA GLY A 407 14.33 -14.80 -17.76
C GLY A 407 13.24 -14.86 -16.67
N LEU A 408 12.12 -14.19 -16.97
CA LEU A 408 10.95 -14.12 -16.08
C LEU A 408 10.48 -15.51 -15.62
N GLU A 409 10.30 -16.43 -16.56
CA GLU A 409 9.67 -17.72 -16.24
C GLU A 409 10.53 -18.57 -15.31
N ASN A 410 11.85 -18.60 -15.52
CA ASN A 410 12.78 -19.32 -14.66
C ASN A 410 12.86 -18.69 -13.26
N ARG A 411 12.84 -17.35 -13.17
CA ARG A 411 12.81 -16.65 -11.87
C ARG A 411 11.50 -16.93 -11.12
N MET A 412 10.36 -16.92 -11.81
CA MET A 412 9.07 -17.21 -11.19
C MET A 412 9.00 -18.67 -10.72
N ARG A 413 9.46 -19.63 -11.54
CA ARG A 413 9.58 -21.03 -11.14
C ARG A 413 10.40 -21.19 -9.87
N GLU A 414 11.59 -20.57 -9.82
CA GLU A 414 12.45 -20.64 -8.66
C GLU A 414 11.81 -20.02 -7.41
N LEU A 415 11.16 -18.86 -7.55
CA LEU A 415 10.41 -18.24 -6.45
C LEU A 415 9.36 -19.19 -5.87
N LEU A 416 8.55 -19.82 -6.74
CA LEU A 416 7.50 -20.74 -6.33
C LEU A 416 8.07 -21.99 -5.64
N LEU A 417 9.19 -22.53 -6.15
CA LEU A 417 9.90 -23.65 -5.52
C LEU A 417 10.40 -23.30 -4.12
N GLN A 418 10.95 -22.09 -3.94
CA GLN A 418 11.41 -21.62 -2.63
C GLN A 418 10.27 -21.31 -1.65
N CYS A 419 9.10 -20.91 -2.15
CA CYS A 419 7.89 -20.77 -1.32
C CYS A 419 7.45 -22.12 -0.73
N ARG A 420 7.70 -23.23 -1.44
CA ARG A 420 7.32 -24.63 -1.11
C ARG A 420 5.83 -24.90 -1.02
N THR A 421 5.08 -24.02 -0.36
CA THR A 421 3.66 -24.13 -0.09
C THR A 421 2.97 -22.85 -0.55
N ILE A 422 1.93 -22.99 -1.39
CA ILE A 422 1.12 -21.87 -1.89
C ILE A 422 -0.36 -22.21 -1.73
N PRO A 423 -1.29 -21.25 -1.82
CA PRO A 423 -2.71 -21.57 -1.86
C PRO A 423 -3.04 -22.42 -3.08
N ARG A 424 -3.78 -23.53 -2.90
CA ARG A 424 -4.15 -24.40 -4.04
C ARG A 424 -5.02 -23.69 -5.07
N SER A 425 -5.78 -22.68 -4.63
CA SER A 425 -6.61 -21.85 -5.49
C SER A 425 -5.80 -21.13 -6.58
N VAL A 426 -4.50 -20.89 -6.42
CA VAL A 426 -3.64 -20.27 -7.46
C VAL A 426 -3.72 -21.02 -8.81
N ALA A 427 -3.82 -22.35 -8.78
CA ALA A 427 -3.93 -23.16 -9.99
C ALA A 427 -5.27 -22.94 -10.73
N VAL A 428 -6.32 -22.56 -10.00
CA VAL A 428 -7.68 -22.42 -10.51
C VAL A 428 -8.05 -20.97 -10.78
N THR A 429 -7.67 -20.03 -9.91
CA THR A 429 -8.05 -18.61 -9.96
C THR A 429 -7.13 -17.77 -10.84
N GLY A 430 -5.89 -18.21 -11.08
CA GLY A 430 -4.94 -17.50 -11.94
C GLY A 430 -5.14 -17.72 -13.44
N TRP A 431 -6.31 -18.18 -13.90
CA TRP A 431 -6.62 -18.53 -15.30
C TRP A 431 -6.55 -17.32 -16.25
N ASN A 432 -6.76 -16.12 -15.72
CA ASN A 432 -6.72 -14.87 -16.47
C ASN A 432 -5.30 -14.33 -16.69
N SER A 433 -4.32 -14.77 -15.90
CA SER A 433 -2.91 -14.39 -16.07
C SER A 433 -2.23 -15.32 -17.07
N LYS A 434 -1.27 -14.78 -17.84
CA LYS A 434 -0.39 -15.59 -18.68
C LYS A 434 0.25 -16.68 -17.82
N LYS A 435 0.17 -17.94 -18.25
CA LYS A 435 0.83 -19.06 -17.58
C LYS A 435 2.28 -19.20 -18.00
N LEU A 436 3.10 -19.83 -17.15
CA LEU A 436 4.47 -20.20 -17.50
C LEU A 436 4.46 -21.25 -18.62
N ALA A 437 5.37 -21.13 -19.59
CA ALA A 437 5.56 -22.09 -20.67
C ALA A 437 6.67 -23.09 -20.32
N LEU A 438 6.74 -23.52 -19.06
CA LEU A 438 7.74 -24.43 -18.53
C LEU A 438 7.13 -25.81 -18.21
N PRO A 439 7.81 -26.92 -18.52
CA PRO A 439 7.37 -28.26 -18.13
C PRO A 439 7.08 -28.35 -16.62
N GLY A 440 5.93 -28.92 -16.25
CA GLY A 440 5.48 -29.04 -14.87
C GLY A 440 4.89 -27.75 -14.24
N PHE A 441 5.05 -26.60 -14.89
CA PHE A 441 4.67 -25.29 -14.33
C PHE A 441 3.61 -24.53 -15.14
N SER A 442 2.97 -25.17 -16.13
CA SER A 442 1.89 -24.56 -16.94
C SER A 442 0.63 -24.19 -16.16
N TRP A 443 0.48 -24.65 -14.92
CA TRP A 443 -0.56 -24.20 -13.99
C TRP A 443 -0.25 -22.83 -13.37
N ALA A 444 1.03 -22.46 -13.28
CA ALA A 444 1.50 -21.31 -12.52
C ALA A 444 1.38 -20.00 -13.31
N PRO A 445 0.98 -18.89 -12.65
CA PRO A 445 0.94 -17.58 -13.28
C PRO A 445 2.36 -17.04 -13.53
N ALA A 446 2.54 -16.32 -14.64
CA ALA A 446 3.78 -15.63 -14.98
C ALA A 446 3.92 -14.31 -14.20
N SER A 447 2.81 -13.75 -13.72
CA SER A 447 2.78 -12.62 -12.81
C SER A 447 1.73 -12.83 -11.72
N VAL A 448 2.15 -12.69 -10.48
CA VAL A 448 1.31 -12.69 -9.27
C VAL A 448 0.42 -11.45 -9.22
N SER A 449 0.91 -10.31 -9.70
CA SER A 449 0.14 -9.05 -9.69
C SER A 449 -1.08 -9.05 -10.64
N GLU A 450 -1.11 -9.99 -11.59
CA GLU A 450 -2.22 -10.19 -12.53
C GLU A 450 -3.25 -11.23 -12.05
N ILE A 451 -3.01 -11.91 -10.93
CA ILE A 451 -3.94 -12.91 -10.41
C ILE A 451 -5.19 -12.20 -9.87
N LEU A 452 -6.36 -12.56 -10.39
CA LEU A 452 -7.63 -12.16 -9.78
C LEU A 452 -7.88 -13.03 -8.56
N TRP A 453 -7.76 -12.43 -7.37
CA TRP A 453 -7.96 -13.13 -6.10
C TRP A 453 -9.33 -12.84 -5.49
N GLY A 454 -10.20 -13.85 -5.47
CA GLY A 454 -11.41 -13.79 -4.67
C GLY A 454 -11.05 -13.97 -3.20
N THR A 455 -10.92 -12.88 -2.44
CA THR A 455 -10.75 -12.93 -0.97
C THR A 455 -12.01 -13.43 -0.26
N GLU A 456 -13.10 -13.65 -0.99
CA GLU A 456 -14.41 -14.01 -0.46
C GLU A 456 -14.49 -15.46 0.05
N TRP A 457 -13.55 -16.32 -0.37
CA TRP A 457 -13.54 -17.74 0.00
C TRP A 457 -12.15 -18.16 0.49
N PRO A 458 -11.84 -18.02 1.79
CA PRO A 458 -10.59 -18.51 2.34
C PRO A 458 -10.52 -20.03 2.16
N ASP A 459 -9.64 -20.47 1.27
CA ASP A 459 -9.36 -21.89 1.07
C ASP A 459 -8.38 -22.34 2.17
N PRO A 460 -8.81 -23.19 3.12
CA PRO A 460 -7.96 -23.60 4.23
C PRO A 460 -6.84 -24.55 3.78
N PHE A 461 -6.90 -25.05 2.55
CA PHE A 461 -5.94 -26.01 2.02
C PHE A 461 -4.86 -25.34 1.18
N SER A 462 -3.65 -25.85 1.32
CA SER A 462 -2.49 -25.44 0.53
C SER A 462 -2.11 -26.50 -0.51
N ALA A 463 -1.30 -26.07 -1.47
CA ALA A 463 -0.64 -26.93 -2.44
C ALA A 463 0.87 -26.91 -2.23
N GLN A 464 1.49 -28.06 -2.47
CA GLN A 464 2.94 -28.22 -2.42
C GLN A 464 3.53 -28.01 -3.82
N VAL A 465 4.48 -27.09 -3.93
CA VAL A 465 5.26 -26.86 -5.15
C VAL A 465 6.45 -27.82 -5.17
N THR A 466 6.59 -28.57 -6.25
CA THR A 466 7.65 -29.56 -6.47
C THR A 466 8.38 -29.27 -7.78
N PRO A 467 9.58 -29.83 -8.02
CA PRO A 467 10.28 -29.67 -9.30
C PRO A 467 9.46 -30.11 -10.53
N ASP A 468 8.53 -31.05 -10.35
CA ASP A 468 7.66 -31.63 -11.39
C ASP A 468 6.29 -30.92 -11.51
N GLY A 469 5.97 -30.01 -10.59
CA GLY A 469 4.74 -29.21 -10.63
C GLY A 469 4.04 -29.05 -9.28
N LEU A 470 2.71 -28.91 -9.31
CA LEU A 470 1.90 -28.63 -8.12
C LEU A 470 1.16 -29.87 -7.62
N ARG A 471 1.29 -30.17 -6.33
CA ARG A 471 0.58 -31.26 -5.66
C ARG A 471 -0.46 -30.70 -4.68
N ALA A 472 -1.74 -30.96 -4.95
CA ALA A 472 -2.86 -30.65 -4.07
C ALA A 472 -4.07 -31.54 -4.36
N LEU A 473 -5.03 -31.57 -3.44
CA LEU A 473 -6.31 -32.26 -3.62
C LEU A 473 -7.35 -31.29 -4.22
N TYR A 474 -7.95 -31.70 -5.33
CA TYR A 474 -9.00 -30.95 -6.02
C TYR A 474 -10.25 -31.82 -6.18
N THR A 475 -11.42 -31.20 -6.01
CA THR A 475 -12.70 -31.81 -6.38
C THR A 475 -12.98 -31.46 -7.83
N VAL A 476 -13.14 -32.48 -8.67
CA VAL A 476 -13.49 -32.30 -10.09
C VAL A 476 -14.96 -32.64 -10.27
N ILE A 477 -15.74 -31.67 -10.74
CA ILE A 477 -17.13 -31.87 -11.14
C ILE A 477 -17.13 -32.04 -12.65
N ARG A 478 -17.59 -33.20 -13.14
CA ARG A 478 -17.78 -33.46 -14.57
C ARG A 478 -19.23 -33.16 -14.92
N PHE A 479 -19.45 -32.25 -15.86
CA PHE A 479 -20.76 -32.04 -16.45
C PHE A 479 -20.93 -33.01 -17.62
N PRO A 480 -22.14 -33.57 -17.84
CA PRO A 480 -22.41 -34.37 -19.03
C PRO A 480 -22.20 -33.52 -20.28
N ASP A 481 -21.72 -34.14 -21.36
CA ASP A 481 -21.67 -33.50 -22.68
C ASP A 481 -23.11 -33.11 -23.08
N THR A 482 -23.33 -31.82 -23.34
CA THR A 482 -24.61 -31.28 -23.83
C THR A 482 -24.85 -31.62 -25.28
#